data_AF-A0A1Q6E766-F1
#
_entry.id   AF-A0A1Q6E766-F1
#
_cell.length_a   1.000
_cell.length_b   1.000
_cell.length_c   1.000
_cell.angle_alpha   90.00
_cell.angle_beta   90.00
_cell.angle_gamma   90.00
#
_symmetry.space_group_name_H-M   'P 1'
#
loop_
_entity.id
_entity.type
_entity.pdbx_description
1 polymer ?
#
loop_
_entity_poly.entity_id
_entity_poly.type
_entity_poly.pdbx_seq_one_letter_code
_entity_poly.pdbx_strand_id
1 'polypeptide(L)'
;MVQSRAEYLIFLDGDCIPHRKFVEEHCKARREGFVVAGRRVDLPAALSEGMSVGKVASPGFERKLVWPLLYAGIVRGEKHMENCIRITSPTLRRWFIRQRYEGILGCNFSMYKSDLLKANGFDERYVNPGTGEDTDLEDRLVRLGIRPLVMNHYATVYHKKHRRLDIHNEANRILYEENTRNRVGRTPYGIVRETTE
;
A
#
# COMPACT_ATOMS: atom_id res chain seq x y z
N MET A 1 -10.97 -7.68 8.72
CA MET A 1 -11.63 -6.37 8.46
C MET A 1 -12.84 -6.11 9.37
N VAL A 2 -13.78 -7.05 9.51
CA VAL A 2 -15.04 -6.85 10.26
C VAL A 2 -14.85 -6.50 11.74
N GLN A 3 -13.78 -7.02 12.37
CA GLN A 3 -13.49 -6.80 13.80
C GLN A 3 -13.10 -5.36 14.17
N SER A 4 -12.57 -4.56 13.24
CA SER A 4 -12.19 -3.17 13.56
C SER A 4 -13.43 -2.31 13.84
N ARG A 5 -13.42 -1.62 14.97
CA ARG A 5 -14.48 -0.66 15.35
C ARG A 5 -14.27 0.75 14.76
N ALA A 6 -13.12 1.00 14.15
CA ALA A 6 -12.82 2.30 13.56
C ALA A 6 -13.54 2.50 12.22
N GLU A 7 -13.95 3.74 11.95
CA GLU A 7 -14.54 4.14 10.67
C GLU A 7 -13.49 4.28 9.56
N TYR A 8 -12.24 4.56 9.93
CA TYR A 8 -11.12 4.71 9.01
C TYR A 8 -10.13 3.55 9.21
N LEU A 9 -9.78 2.88 8.12
CA LEU A 9 -8.92 1.70 8.13
C LEU A 9 -7.58 2.04 7.47
N ILE A 10 -6.49 1.65 8.13
CA ILE A 10 -5.13 1.71 7.58
C ILE A 10 -4.62 0.27 7.50
N PHE A 11 -4.15 -0.12 6.32
CA PHE A 11 -3.62 -1.45 6.02
C PHE A 11 -2.09 -1.39 5.99
N LEU A 12 -1.46 -2.37 6.62
CA LEU A 12 -0.02 -2.47 6.81
C LEU A 12 0.39 -3.94 6.92
N ASP A 13 1.41 -4.33 6.14
CA ASP A 13 1.97 -5.69 6.21
C ASP A 13 2.89 -5.86 7.42
N GLY A 14 2.96 -7.09 7.94
CA GLY A 14 3.76 -7.43 9.13
C GLY A 14 5.28 -7.33 8.95
N ASP A 15 5.77 -7.25 7.71
CA ASP A 15 7.19 -7.08 7.37
C ASP A 15 7.58 -5.63 7.05
N CYS A 16 6.64 -4.70 7.21
CA CYS A 16 6.82 -3.28 6.96
C CYS A 16 7.03 -2.51 8.27
N ILE A 17 8.05 -1.64 8.30
CA ILE A 17 8.31 -0.72 9.40
C ILE A 17 7.71 0.64 9.02
N PRO A 18 6.65 1.11 9.68
CA PRO A 18 6.05 2.41 9.35
C PRO A 18 6.94 3.56 9.81
N HIS A 19 7.03 4.62 9.01
CA HIS A 19 7.62 5.89 9.43
C HIS A 19 6.88 6.45 10.67
N ARG A 20 7.53 7.18 11.59
CA ARG A 20 6.87 7.69 12.82
C ARG A 20 5.64 8.58 12.58
N LYS A 21 5.51 9.14 11.37
CA LYS A 21 4.38 9.98 10.93
C LYS A 21 3.32 9.22 10.13
N PHE A 22 3.47 7.91 9.95
CA PHE A 22 2.61 7.06 9.12
C PHE A 22 1.11 7.27 9.39
N VAL A 23 0.68 7.07 10.64
CA VAL A 23 -0.73 7.24 11.04
C VAL A 23 -1.18 8.69 10.85
N GLU A 24 -0.36 9.67 11.27
CA GLU A 24 -0.68 11.10 11.12
C GLU A 24 -0.91 11.47 9.64
N GLU A 25 -0.11 10.93 8.74
CA GLU A 25 -0.17 11.23 7.30
C GLU A 25 -1.40 10.62 6.64
N HIS A 26 -1.72 9.35 6.92
CA HIS A 26 -2.98 8.74 6.51
C HIS A 26 -4.20 9.49 7.06
N CYS A 27 -4.17 9.85 8.35
CA CYS A 27 -5.24 10.60 8.98
C CYS A 27 -5.43 12.01 8.40
N LYS A 28 -4.36 12.67 7.94
CA LYS A 28 -4.42 13.99 7.27
C LYS A 28 -4.95 13.90 5.85
N ALA A 29 -4.71 12.79 5.17
CA ALA A 29 -5.14 12.57 3.80
C ALA A 29 -6.52 11.92 3.67
N ARG A 30 -7.11 11.45 4.78
CA ARG A 30 -8.40 10.77 4.78
C ARG A 30 -9.47 11.61 4.10
N ARG A 31 -10.21 10.98 3.19
CA ARG A 31 -11.30 11.61 2.44
C ARG A 31 -12.25 10.53 1.95
N GLU A 32 -13.55 10.76 2.14
CA GLU A 32 -14.59 9.85 1.62
C GLU A 32 -14.57 9.84 0.10
N GLY A 33 -14.85 8.68 -0.50
CA GLY A 33 -14.73 8.46 -1.93
C GLY A 33 -13.29 8.39 -2.42
N PHE A 34 -12.31 8.24 -1.52
CA PHE A 34 -10.90 8.07 -1.87
C PHE A 34 -10.24 6.92 -1.13
N VAL A 35 -9.36 6.21 -1.85
CA VAL A 35 -8.39 5.28 -1.28
C VAL A 35 -7.02 5.94 -1.28
N VAL A 36 -6.43 6.13 -0.11
CA VAL A 36 -5.09 6.69 0.05
C VAL A 36 -4.08 5.61 -0.28
N ALA A 37 -3.31 5.81 -1.36
CA ALA A 37 -2.31 4.86 -1.84
C ALA A 37 -0.91 5.35 -1.45
N GLY A 38 -0.34 4.71 -0.41
CA GLY A 38 1.03 4.95 0.02
C GLY A 38 2.05 4.12 -0.77
N ARG A 39 3.33 4.38 -0.54
CA ARG A 39 4.44 3.64 -1.15
C ARG A 39 5.37 3.07 -0.09
N ARG A 40 6.20 2.14 -0.53
CA ARG A 40 7.23 1.52 0.29
C ARG A 40 8.63 1.83 -0.21
N VAL A 41 9.59 1.69 0.69
CA VAL A 41 11.01 1.59 0.38
C VAL A 41 11.42 0.15 0.63
N ASP A 42 11.87 -0.55 -0.41
CA ASP A 42 12.38 -1.90 -0.30
C ASP A 42 13.78 -1.84 0.34
N LEU A 43 13.93 -2.24 1.60
CA LEU A 43 15.22 -2.13 2.27
C LEU A 43 16.26 -3.08 1.64
N PRO A 44 17.49 -2.62 1.36
CA PRO A 44 18.61 -3.49 1.04
C PRO A 44 18.83 -4.57 2.10
N ALA A 45 19.42 -5.71 1.72
CA ALA A 45 19.68 -6.85 2.64
C ALA A 45 20.45 -6.42 3.89
N ALA A 46 21.56 -5.71 3.68
CA ALA A 46 22.42 -5.23 4.76
C ALA A 46 21.71 -4.28 5.74
N LEU A 47 20.76 -3.47 5.26
CA LEU A 47 19.96 -2.62 6.13
C LEU A 47 18.89 -3.43 6.85
N SER A 48 18.24 -4.37 6.16
CA SER A 48 17.18 -5.23 6.69
C SER A 48 17.63 -6.14 7.82
N GLU A 49 18.79 -6.80 7.66
CA GLU A 49 19.38 -7.71 8.66
C GLU A 49 19.77 -6.97 9.94
N GLY A 50 20.25 -5.72 9.80
CA GLY A 50 20.60 -4.87 10.92
C GLY A 50 19.41 -4.15 11.58
N MET A 51 18.15 -4.49 11.24
CA MET A 51 16.97 -3.90 11.88
C MET A 51 16.60 -4.64 13.17
N SER A 52 16.52 -3.88 14.26
CA SER A 52 16.02 -4.35 15.56
C SER A 52 15.03 -3.32 16.12
N VAL A 53 14.18 -3.75 17.07
CA VAL A 53 13.22 -2.86 17.74
C VAL A 53 13.92 -1.65 18.35
N GLY A 54 15.06 -1.86 19.03
CA GLY A 54 15.86 -0.77 19.61
C GLY A 54 16.41 0.22 18.58
N LYS A 55 16.82 -0.28 17.40
CA LYS A 55 17.29 0.59 16.31
C LYS A 55 16.16 1.42 15.71
N VAL A 56 15.00 0.79 15.48
CA VAL A 56 13.80 1.46 14.95
C VAL A 56 13.28 2.51 15.93
N ALA A 57 13.28 2.20 17.23
CA ALA A 57 12.88 3.14 18.29
C ALA A 57 13.92 4.25 18.54
N SER A 58 15.12 4.15 17.97
CA SER A 58 16.18 5.11 18.25
C SER A 58 15.86 6.50 17.68
N PRO A 59 16.22 7.59 18.39
CA PRO A 59 15.99 8.94 17.90
C PRO A 59 16.62 9.19 16.53
N GLY A 60 15.81 9.70 15.61
CA GLY A 60 16.24 10.02 14.25
C GLY A 60 16.52 8.80 13.38
N PHE A 61 15.99 7.62 13.71
CA PHE A 61 16.09 6.41 12.91
C PHE A 61 15.87 6.68 11.41
N GLU A 62 14.77 7.35 11.05
CA GLU A 62 14.43 7.58 9.63
C GLU A 62 15.43 8.51 8.95
N ARG A 63 15.92 9.54 9.67
CA ARG A 63 16.95 10.45 9.15
C ARG A 63 18.27 9.71 8.90
N LYS A 64 18.63 8.75 9.75
CA LYS A 64 19.84 7.93 9.60
C LYS A 64 19.73 6.98 8.39
N LEU A 65 18.52 6.64 7.96
CA LEU A 65 18.29 5.79 6.79
C LEU A 65 18.41 6.53 5.46
N VAL A 66 18.17 7.84 5.42
CA VAL A 66 18.13 8.63 4.16
C VAL A 66 19.40 8.45 3.35
N TRP A 67 20.58 8.71 3.94
CA TRP A 67 21.85 8.64 3.19
C TRP A 67 22.17 7.23 2.67
N PRO A 68 22.11 6.16 3.49
CA PRO A 68 22.31 4.80 3.00
C PRO A 68 21.34 4.39 1.87
N LEU A 69 20.07 4.82 1.95
CA LEU A 69 19.06 4.48 0.95
C LEU A 69 19.27 5.25 -0.35
N LEU A 70 19.61 6.53 -0.29
CA LEU A 70 19.94 7.31 -1.49
C LEU A 70 21.21 6.80 -2.16
N TYR A 71 22.22 6.41 -1.38
CA TYR A 71 23.40 5.74 -1.91
C TYR A 71 23.04 4.43 -2.61
N ALA A 72 22.20 3.59 -2.01
CA ALA A 72 21.73 2.35 -2.63
C ALA A 72 20.95 2.63 -3.94
N GLY A 73 20.11 3.66 -3.98
CA GLY A 73 19.38 4.04 -5.18
C GLY A 73 20.28 4.54 -6.31
N ILE A 74 21.21 5.45 -6.01
CA ILE A 74 22.08 6.08 -7.01
C ILE A 74 23.18 5.13 -7.48
N VAL A 75 23.84 4.43 -6.56
CA VAL A 75 25.05 3.64 -6.87
C VAL A 75 24.73 2.20 -7.21
N ARG A 76 23.71 1.61 -6.59
CA ARG A 76 23.33 0.19 -6.80
C ARG A 76 22.09 0.01 -7.66
N GLY A 77 21.44 1.11 -8.07
CA GLY A 77 20.24 1.08 -8.90
C GLY A 77 19.02 0.48 -8.18
N GLU A 78 19.01 0.46 -6.85
CA GLU A 78 17.84 -0.03 -6.10
C GLU A 78 16.66 0.94 -6.27
N LYS A 79 15.47 0.40 -6.53
CA LYS A 79 14.28 1.20 -6.89
C LYS A 79 13.51 1.65 -5.64
N HIS A 80 12.73 2.72 -5.79
CA HIS A 80 11.80 3.25 -4.79
C HIS A 80 12.46 3.84 -3.52
N MET A 81 13.79 3.96 -3.50
CA MET A 81 14.55 4.57 -2.42
C MET A 81 14.17 6.03 -2.19
N GLU A 82 13.75 6.73 -3.25
CA GLU A 82 13.33 8.12 -3.20
C GLU A 82 12.14 8.35 -2.25
N ASN A 83 11.30 7.34 -2.01
CA ASN A 83 10.20 7.42 -1.05
C ASN A 83 10.66 7.58 0.40
N CYS A 84 11.96 7.37 0.70
CA CYS A 84 12.54 7.67 2.02
C CYS A 84 12.67 9.18 2.28
N ILE A 85 12.73 10.00 1.23
CA ILE A 85 12.84 11.46 1.36
C ILE A 85 11.44 12.01 1.62
N ARG A 86 11.32 12.75 2.73
CA ARG A 86 10.09 13.46 3.08
C ARG A 86 10.22 14.95 2.74
N ILE A 87 9.41 15.43 1.81
CA ILE A 87 9.30 16.85 1.47
C ILE A 87 7.95 17.38 1.96
N THR A 88 7.99 18.12 3.07
CA THR A 88 6.79 18.62 3.76
C THR A 88 6.22 19.89 3.18
N SER A 89 7.06 20.71 2.55
CA SER A 89 6.63 21.95 1.92
C SER A 89 5.75 21.64 0.71
N PRO A 90 4.48 22.08 0.68
CA PRO A 90 3.59 21.85 -0.47
C PRO A 90 4.18 22.42 -1.76
N THR A 91 4.83 23.59 -1.65
CA THR A 91 5.53 24.24 -2.77
C THR A 91 6.64 23.34 -3.28
N LEU A 92 7.63 22.98 -2.45
CA LEU A 92 8.75 22.14 -2.90
C LEU A 92 8.25 20.80 -3.46
N ARG A 93 7.23 20.20 -2.85
CA ARG A 93 6.65 18.95 -3.35
C ARG A 93 6.09 19.09 -4.76
N ARG A 94 5.40 20.19 -5.06
CA ARG A 94 4.87 20.46 -6.41
C ARG A 94 5.97 20.57 -7.47
N TRP A 95 7.12 21.12 -7.10
CA TRP A 95 8.24 21.35 -8.02
C TRP A 95 9.14 20.11 -8.17
N PHE A 96 9.38 19.36 -7.08
CA PHE A 96 10.39 18.29 -7.05
C PHE A 96 9.82 16.88 -7.08
N ILE A 97 8.54 16.68 -6.72
CA ILE A 97 7.94 15.35 -6.64
C ILE A 97 6.86 15.19 -7.70
N ARG A 98 7.17 14.37 -8.71
CA ARG A 98 6.15 13.87 -9.63
C ARG A 98 5.36 12.76 -8.96
N GLN A 99 4.08 12.99 -8.69
CA GLN A 99 3.18 11.92 -8.25
C GLN A 99 3.08 10.88 -9.37
N ARG A 100 3.46 9.64 -9.06
CA ARG A 100 3.32 8.49 -9.96
C ARG A 100 2.27 7.57 -9.36
N TYR A 101 1.20 7.37 -10.11
CA TYR A 101 0.19 6.39 -9.76
C TYR A 101 0.68 5.01 -10.20
N GLU A 102 0.81 4.10 -9.24
CA GLU A 102 1.25 2.71 -9.46
C GLU A 102 0.26 1.75 -8.78
N GLY A 103 -1.02 2.13 -8.74
CA GLY A 103 -2.08 1.38 -8.07
C GLY A 103 -1.99 1.35 -6.53
N ILE A 104 -2.93 0.69 -5.85
CA ILE A 104 -2.79 0.44 -4.40
C ILE A 104 -1.79 -0.68 -4.15
N LEU A 105 -1.15 -0.64 -2.98
CA LEU A 105 -0.32 -1.72 -2.48
C LEU A 105 -0.93 -2.18 -1.16
N GLY A 106 -1.22 -3.48 -1.02
CA GLY A 106 -1.82 -4.07 0.19
C GLY A 106 -1.05 -3.71 1.46
N CYS A 107 0.28 -3.58 1.33
CA CYS A 107 1.19 -3.22 2.41
C CYS A 107 1.07 -1.77 2.92
N ASN A 108 0.42 -0.87 2.16
CA ASN A 108 0.35 0.55 2.49
C ASN A 108 -0.80 1.27 1.78
N PHE A 109 -2.00 1.17 2.33
CA PHE A 109 -3.14 2.00 1.91
C PHE A 109 -4.10 2.28 3.06
N SER A 110 -4.97 3.27 2.88
CA SER A 110 -6.03 3.56 3.85
C SER A 110 -7.29 4.12 3.22
N MET A 111 -8.44 3.85 3.82
CA MET A 111 -9.73 4.33 3.33
C MET A 111 -10.81 4.25 4.40
N TYR A 112 -11.95 4.87 4.15
CA TYR A 112 -13.12 4.70 5.00
C TYR A 112 -13.67 3.28 4.87
N LYS A 113 -14.05 2.70 6.01
CA LYS A 113 -14.67 1.38 6.10
C LYS A 113 -15.95 1.33 5.27
N SER A 114 -16.74 2.40 5.26
CA SER A 114 -17.95 2.52 4.44
C SER A 114 -17.67 2.36 2.95
N ASP A 115 -16.59 2.97 2.43
CA ASP A 115 -16.18 2.85 1.03
C ASP A 115 -15.69 1.43 0.70
N LEU A 116 -14.94 0.80 1.60
CA LEU A 116 -14.48 -0.58 1.42
C LEU A 116 -15.67 -1.57 1.39
N LEU A 117 -16.66 -1.32 2.25
CA LEU A 117 -17.86 -2.15 2.32
C LEU A 117 -18.72 -2.05 1.06
N LYS A 118 -18.69 -0.95 0.29
CA LYS A 118 -19.37 -0.86 -1.01
C LYS A 118 -18.85 -1.92 -1.99
N ALA A 119 -17.54 -2.16 -2.00
CA ALA A 119 -16.89 -3.19 -2.81
C ALA A 119 -17.00 -4.61 -2.22
N ASN A 120 -17.57 -4.75 -1.01
CA ASN A 120 -17.58 -5.96 -0.19
C ASN A 120 -16.19 -6.41 0.29
N GLY A 121 -15.22 -5.49 0.41
CA GLY A 121 -13.85 -5.83 0.82
C GLY A 121 -13.04 -6.51 -0.29
N PHE A 122 -12.04 -7.31 0.11
CA PHE A 122 -11.26 -8.15 -0.81
C PHE A 122 -12.11 -9.29 -1.35
N ASP A 123 -11.78 -9.79 -2.55
CA ASP A 123 -12.40 -10.99 -3.10
C ASP A 123 -11.68 -12.22 -2.52
N GLU A 124 -12.36 -12.98 -1.67
CA GLU A 124 -11.75 -14.10 -0.93
C GLU A 124 -11.52 -15.34 -1.82
N ARG A 125 -11.72 -15.24 -3.14
CA ARG A 125 -11.30 -16.27 -4.11
C ARG A 125 -9.82 -16.19 -4.46
N TYR A 126 -9.15 -15.05 -4.23
CA TYR A 126 -7.69 -14.95 -4.41
C TYR A 126 -6.97 -15.84 -3.38
N VAL A 127 -6.14 -16.77 -3.84
CA VAL A 127 -5.52 -17.78 -2.97
C VAL A 127 -4.08 -17.43 -2.56
N ASN A 128 -3.35 -16.72 -3.42
CA ASN A 128 -1.96 -16.32 -3.19
C ASN A 128 -1.81 -14.80 -3.31
N PRO A 129 -0.91 -14.17 -2.52
CA PRO A 129 -0.60 -12.76 -2.69
C PRO A 129 0.12 -12.51 -4.02
N GLY A 130 -0.01 -11.29 -4.54
CA GLY A 130 0.78 -10.78 -5.66
C GLY A 130 0.01 -10.65 -6.97
N THR A 131 -0.44 -11.75 -7.58
CA THR A 131 -1.20 -11.65 -8.84
C THR A 131 -2.63 -11.20 -8.56
N GLY A 132 -2.98 -9.99 -8.99
CA GLY A 132 -4.36 -9.52 -9.17
C GLY A 132 -5.11 -9.08 -7.91
N GLU A 133 -4.77 -9.56 -6.71
CA GLU A 133 -5.56 -9.32 -5.48
C GLU A 133 -5.76 -7.83 -5.15
N ASP A 134 -4.67 -7.07 -4.98
CA ASP A 134 -4.72 -5.64 -4.67
C ASP A 134 -5.32 -4.84 -5.83
N THR A 135 -4.95 -5.20 -7.06
CA THR A 135 -5.39 -4.51 -8.28
C THR A 135 -6.88 -4.70 -8.52
N ASP A 136 -7.42 -5.89 -8.28
CA ASP A 136 -8.85 -6.20 -8.34
C ASP A 136 -9.66 -5.34 -7.37
N LEU A 137 -9.19 -5.21 -6.13
CA LEU A 137 -9.82 -4.34 -5.15
C LEU A 137 -9.84 -2.89 -5.63
N GLU A 138 -8.71 -2.37 -6.11
CA GLU A 138 -8.65 -1.01 -6.64
C GLU A 138 -9.59 -0.79 -7.83
N ASP A 139 -9.58 -1.70 -8.80
CA ASP A 139 -10.43 -1.64 -9.98
C ASP A 139 -11.92 -1.63 -9.61
N ARG A 140 -12.30 -2.49 -8.66
CA ARG A 140 -13.66 -2.54 -8.10
C ARG A 140 -14.04 -1.22 -7.42
N LEU A 141 -13.15 -0.66 -6.61
CA LEU A 141 -13.36 0.64 -5.96
C LEU A 141 -13.52 1.77 -6.99
N VAL A 142 -12.68 1.81 -8.02
CA VAL A 142 -12.75 2.81 -9.10
C VAL A 142 -14.06 2.72 -9.86
N ARG A 143 -14.56 1.50 -10.15
CA ARG A 143 -15.87 1.29 -10.80
C ARG A 143 -17.03 1.78 -9.94
N LEU A 144 -16.86 1.82 -8.62
CA LEU A 144 -17.81 2.38 -7.66
C LEU A 144 -17.61 3.90 -7.43
N GLY A 145 -16.74 4.55 -8.19
CA GLY A 145 -16.47 6.00 -8.11
C GLY A 145 -15.49 6.40 -7.00
N ILE A 146 -14.88 5.44 -6.32
CA ILE A 146 -13.87 5.68 -5.28
C ILE A 146 -12.50 5.83 -5.95
N ARG A 147 -11.84 6.97 -5.75
CA ARG A 147 -10.62 7.31 -6.50
C ARG A 147 -9.35 7.15 -5.70
N PRO A 148 -8.24 6.71 -6.32
CA PRO A 148 -6.95 6.67 -5.64
C PRO A 148 -6.41 8.08 -5.38
N LEU A 149 -5.92 8.30 -4.16
CA LEU A 149 -5.16 9.47 -3.74
C LEU A 149 -3.70 9.04 -3.53
N VAL A 150 -2.84 9.39 -4.48
CA VAL A 150 -1.42 9.03 -4.45
C VAL A 150 -0.68 9.84 -3.39
N MET A 151 0.05 9.13 -2.52
CA MET A 151 0.83 9.71 -1.43
C MET A 151 2.31 9.36 -1.51
N ASN A 152 2.92 9.45 -2.71
CA ASN A 152 4.36 9.24 -2.83
C ASN A 152 5.13 10.21 -1.91
N HIS A 153 6.20 9.71 -1.27
CA HIS A 153 7.02 10.44 -0.28
C HIS A 153 6.30 10.85 1.01
N TYR A 154 5.10 10.33 1.25
CA TYR A 154 4.36 10.43 2.50
C TYR A 154 3.84 9.06 2.92
N ALA A 155 3.53 8.91 4.20
CA ALA A 155 3.09 7.65 4.78
C ALA A 155 4.01 6.48 4.41
N THR A 156 5.31 6.74 4.26
CA THR A 156 6.28 5.75 3.80
C THR A 156 6.39 4.60 4.80
N VAL A 157 6.45 3.39 4.26
CA VAL A 157 6.83 2.19 5.02
C VAL A 157 8.16 1.64 4.51
N TYR A 158 8.97 1.09 5.39
CA TYR A 158 10.22 0.42 5.04
C TYR A 158 9.98 -1.09 5.04
N HIS A 159 9.94 -1.68 3.86
CA HIS A 159 9.66 -3.10 3.68
C HIS A 159 10.96 -3.88 3.87
N LYS A 160 10.99 -4.76 4.88
CA LYS A 160 12.18 -5.58 5.15
C LYS A 160 12.43 -6.54 4.00
N LYS A 161 13.68 -6.75 3.65
CA LYS A 161 14.03 -7.78 2.66
C LYS A 161 13.72 -9.16 3.23
N HIS A 162 12.94 -9.93 2.48
CA HIS A 162 12.69 -11.33 2.71
C HIS A 162 12.73 -12.09 1.38
N ARG A 163 12.73 -13.41 1.44
CA ARG A 163 12.58 -14.25 0.25
C ARG A 163 11.22 -13.95 -0.38
N ARG A 164 11.22 -13.59 -1.66
CA ARG A 164 9.97 -13.36 -2.39
C ARG A 164 9.26 -14.70 -2.62
N LEU A 165 7.95 -14.69 -2.45
CA LEU A 165 7.09 -15.80 -2.86
C LEU A 165 7.05 -15.87 -4.39
N ASP A 166 6.71 -17.05 -4.92
CA ASP A 166 6.29 -17.13 -6.30
C ASP A 166 4.91 -16.47 -6.42
N ILE A 167 4.90 -15.28 -7.01
CA ILE A 167 3.71 -14.45 -7.14
C ILE A 167 2.88 -14.83 -8.35
N HIS A 168 3.38 -15.68 -9.25
CA HIS A 168 2.65 -16.10 -10.44
C HIS A 168 1.59 -17.14 -10.07
N ASN A 169 0.32 -16.76 -10.25
CA ASN A 169 -0.80 -17.66 -10.01
C ASN A 169 -1.81 -17.52 -11.16
N GLU A 170 -1.97 -18.60 -11.91
CA GLU A 170 -2.87 -18.65 -13.08
C GLU A 170 -4.33 -18.46 -12.69
N ALA A 171 -4.78 -19.10 -11.60
CA ALA A 171 -6.15 -18.98 -11.12
C ALA A 171 -6.48 -17.53 -10.72
N ASN A 172 -5.57 -16.85 -10.02
CA ASN A 172 -5.71 -15.43 -9.70
C ASN A 172 -5.75 -14.56 -10.96
N ARG A 173 -4.95 -14.88 -11.99
CA ARG A 173 -4.95 -14.13 -13.26
C ARG A 173 -6.29 -14.27 -13.97
N ILE A 174 -6.78 -15.50 -14.12
CA ILE A 174 -8.08 -15.79 -14.75
C ILE A 174 -9.20 -15.06 -13.99
N LEU A 175 -9.17 -15.14 -12.66
CA LEU A 175 -10.12 -14.45 -11.79
C LEU A 175 -10.11 -12.93 -12.00
N TYR A 176 -8.92 -12.32 -12.03
CA TYR A 176 -8.76 -10.90 -12.28
C TYR A 176 -9.30 -10.48 -13.66
N GLU A 177 -8.98 -11.26 -14.69
CA GLU A 177 -9.46 -11.02 -16.06
C GLU A 177 -10.98 -11.16 -16.17
N GLU A 178 -11.56 -12.15 -15.47
CA GLU A 178 -13.01 -12.35 -15.40
C GLU A 178 -13.70 -11.16 -14.71
N ASN A 179 -13.24 -10.78 -13.51
CA ASN A 179 -13.78 -9.64 -12.76
C ASN A 179 -13.66 -8.34 -13.58
N THR A 180 -12.59 -8.19 -14.36
CA THR A 180 -12.38 -7.04 -15.24
C THR A 180 -13.31 -7.05 -16.43
N ARG A 181 -13.43 -8.18 -17.13
CA ARG A 181 -14.34 -8.36 -18.27
C ARG A 181 -15.79 -8.08 -17.88
N ASN A 182 -16.20 -8.57 -16.71
CA ASN A 182 -17.56 -8.42 -16.18
C ASN A 182 -17.78 -7.07 -15.48
N ARG A 183 -16.76 -6.19 -15.44
CA ARG A 183 -16.80 -4.88 -14.78
C ARG A 183 -17.34 -4.95 -13.35
N VAL A 184 -16.97 -5.99 -12.62
CA VAL A 184 -17.38 -6.21 -11.23
C VAL A 184 -16.99 -4.98 -10.42
N GLY A 185 -17.92 -4.41 -9.65
CA GLY A 185 -17.65 -3.34 -8.68
C GLY A 185 -17.77 -3.83 -7.24
N ARG A 186 -18.70 -4.77 -7.00
CA ARG A 186 -18.91 -5.44 -5.71
C ARG A 186 -18.80 -6.93 -5.95
N THR A 187 -17.92 -7.61 -5.19
CA THR A 187 -17.78 -9.06 -5.30
C THR A 187 -18.80 -9.77 -4.40
N PRO A 188 -19.45 -10.86 -4.84
CA PRO A 188 -20.30 -11.68 -3.96
C PRO A 188 -19.46 -12.58 -3.03
N TYR A 189 -18.14 -12.65 -3.24
CA TYR A 189 -17.22 -13.52 -2.51
C TYR A 189 -16.35 -12.76 -1.49
N GLY A 190 -16.83 -11.60 -1.02
CA GLY A 190 -16.09 -10.75 -0.10
C GLY A 190 -16.45 -11.01 1.37
N ILE A 191 -16.45 -9.93 2.15
CA ILE A 191 -16.76 -9.92 3.59
C ILE A 191 -18.12 -10.59 3.88
N VAL A 192 -19.13 -10.26 3.08
CA VAL A 192 -20.43 -10.93 3.12
C VAL A 192 -20.47 -11.93 1.97
N ARG A 193 -20.72 -13.21 2.30
CA ARG A 193 -20.93 -14.25 1.30
C ARG A 193 -22.35 -14.12 0.76
N GLU A 194 -22.48 -13.56 -0.44
CA GLU A 194 -23.75 -13.40 -1.12
C GLU A 194 -24.03 -14.71 -1.88
N THR A 195 -25.15 -15.38 -1.60
CA THR A 195 -25.58 -16.55 -2.35
C THR A 195 -25.97 -16.11 -3.75
N THR A 196 -25.20 -16.53 -4.76
CA THR A 196 -25.64 -16.48 -6.15
C THR A 196 -26.67 -17.59 -6.34
N GLU A 197 -27.95 -17.20 -6.38
CA GLU A 197 -29.06 -18.05 -6.84
C GLU A 197 -28.91 -18.41 -8.33
#